data_AF-A0A4U9TJ27-F1
#
_entry.id   AF-A0A4U9TJ27-F1
#
_cell.length_a   1.000
_cell.length_b   1.000
_cell.length_c   1.000
_cell.angle_alpha   90.00
_cell.angle_beta   90.00
_cell.angle_gamma   90.00
#
_symmetry.space_group_name_H-M   'P 1'
#
loop_
_entity.id
_entity.type
_entity.pdbx_description
1 polymer ?
#
loop_
_entity_poly.entity_id
_entity_poly.type
_entity_poly.pdbx_seq_one_letter_code
_entity_poly.pdbx_strand_id
1 'polypeptide(L)'
;MQQIVSSWFVQGMIKATSDMWLKGWDERNGGNVSLRLLAEDVEPFRSDFVAEPRCVELTQPATELANCWFLVTGSGKFFRNVQLAPQENLVLLQLNHNGTAYHIHWGFRREVFLPRNWRLISSRTSCV
;
A
#
# COMPACT_ATOMS: atom_id res chain seq x y z
N MET A 1 -6.81 -13.32 17.75
CA MET A 1 -5.93 -12.42 16.98
C MET A 1 -6.78 -11.73 15.93
N GLN A 2 -6.63 -10.41 15.77
CA GLN A 2 -7.32 -9.68 14.70
C GLN A 2 -6.54 -9.87 13.39
N GLN A 3 -7.24 -10.05 12.28
CA GLN A 3 -6.63 -10.14 10.95
C GLN A 3 -6.43 -8.71 10.40
N ILE A 4 -5.31 -8.44 9.75
CA ILE A 4 -4.99 -7.12 9.18
C ILE A 4 -6.05 -6.63 8.19
N VAL A 5 -6.76 -7.54 7.51
CA VAL A 5 -7.87 -7.19 6.60
C VAL A 5 -8.99 -6.46 7.35
N SER A 6 -9.17 -6.71 8.64
CA SER A 6 -10.16 -6.04 9.50
C SER A 6 -9.67 -4.74 10.13
N SER A 7 -8.42 -4.30 9.85
CA SER A 7 -7.86 -3.07 10.40
C SER A 7 -8.56 -1.82 9.86
N TRP A 8 -8.50 -0.72 10.62
CA TRP A 8 -9.09 0.55 10.23
C TRP A 8 -8.55 1.06 8.89
N PHE A 9 -7.25 0.86 8.64
CA PHE A 9 -6.57 1.37 7.46
C PHE A 9 -6.87 0.53 6.21
N VAL A 10 -7.03 -0.79 6.33
CA VAL A 10 -7.48 -1.63 5.20
C VAL A 10 -8.94 -1.33 4.86
N GLN A 11 -9.81 -1.24 5.88
CA GLN A 11 -11.22 -0.90 5.67
C GLN A 11 -11.40 0.50 5.09
N GLY A 12 -10.58 1.47 5.54
CA GLY A 12 -10.54 2.82 4.97
C GLY A 12 -10.14 2.82 3.49
N MET A 13 -9.10 2.05 3.11
CA MET A 13 -8.68 1.92 1.71
C MET A 13 -9.72 1.23 0.83
N ILE A 14 -10.40 0.20 1.35
CA ILE A 14 -11.52 -0.46 0.66
C ILE A 14 -12.62 0.56 0.38
N LYS A 15 -13.02 1.34 1.39
CA LYS A 15 -14.07 2.35 1.24
C LYS A 15 -13.67 3.41 0.21
N ALA A 16 -12.50 4.02 0.36
CA ALA A 16 -12.04 5.10 -0.51
C ALA A 16 -11.99 4.66 -1.98
N THR A 17 -11.34 3.53 -2.26
CA THR A 17 -11.23 3.01 -3.64
C THR A 17 -12.57 2.57 -4.21
N SER A 18 -13.47 2.02 -3.39
CA SER A 18 -14.82 1.65 -3.84
C SER A 18 -15.67 2.88 -4.18
N ASP A 19 -15.62 3.93 -3.35
CA ASP A 19 -16.33 5.18 -3.60
C ASP A 19 -15.83 5.86 -4.88
N MET A 20 -14.50 5.89 -5.08
CA MET A 20 -13.86 6.44 -6.28
C MET A 20 -14.27 5.68 -7.54
N TRP A 21 -14.31 4.34 -7.47
CA TRP A 21 -14.81 3.50 -8.56
C TRP A 21 -16.29 3.79 -8.88
N LEU A 22 -17.17 3.86 -7.87
CA LEU A 22 -18.60 4.10 -8.07
C LEU A 22 -18.90 5.49 -8.64
N LYS A 23 -18.03 6.47 -8.37
CA LYS A 23 -18.10 7.80 -8.98
C LYS A 23 -17.55 7.86 -10.41
N GLY A 24 -16.97 6.76 -10.91
CA GLY A 24 -16.40 6.69 -12.26
C GLY A 24 -15.08 7.46 -12.41
N TRP A 25 -14.37 7.74 -11.31
CA TRP A 25 -13.13 8.53 -11.35
C TRP A 25 -11.92 7.73 -11.81
N ASP A 26 -11.93 6.41 -11.57
CA ASP A 26 -10.76 5.55 -11.76
C ASP A 26 -11.11 4.37 -12.65
N GLU A 27 -11.25 4.66 -13.95
CA GLU A 27 -11.46 3.63 -14.96
C GLU A 27 -10.24 2.71 -15.06
N ARG A 28 -10.51 1.40 -15.12
CA ARG A 28 -9.50 0.34 -15.23
C ARG A 28 -8.45 0.42 -14.11
N ASN A 29 -7.22 0.80 -14.42
CA ASN A 29 -6.08 0.92 -13.51
C ASN A 29 -5.54 2.36 -13.45
N GLY A 30 -6.39 3.35 -13.72
CA GLY A 30 -6.03 4.76 -13.80
C GLY A 30 -5.77 5.46 -12.46
N GLY A 31 -6.09 4.80 -11.35
CA GLY A 31 -5.99 5.34 -9.99
C GLY A 31 -4.88 4.73 -9.15
N ASN A 32 -4.32 5.54 -8.25
CA ASN A 32 -3.38 5.12 -7.22
C ASN A 32 -3.74 5.78 -5.88
N VAL A 33 -3.70 5.04 -4.79
CA VAL A 33 -3.83 5.59 -3.43
C VAL A 33 -2.70 5.06 -2.56
N SER A 34 -2.11 5.96 -1.77
CA SER A 34 -1.11 5.63 -0.77
C SER A 34 -1.45 6.32 0.54
N LEU A 35 -1.58 5.52 1.59
CA LEU A 35 -1.85 5.96 2.95
C LEU A 35 -0.59 5.77 3.79
N ARG A 36 -0.05 6.86 4.35
CA ARG A 36 1.05 6.80 5.32
C ARG A 36 0.49 6.41 6.68
N LEU A 37 1.13 5.43 7.33
CA LEU A 37 0.71 4.86 8.60
C LEU A 37 1.77 5.09 9.68
N LEU A 38 1.33 5.07 10.94
CA LEU A 38 2.23 5.04 12.08
C LEU A 38 2.67 3.58 12.35
N ALA A 39 3.82 3.42 13.00
CA ALA A 39 4.28 2.09 13.40
C ALA A 39 3.28 1.40 14.36
N GLU A 40 2.65 2.17 15.24
CA GLU A 40 1.64 1.69 16.19
C GLU A 40 0.37 1.16 15.51
N ASP A 41 0.02 1.65 14.32
CA ASP A 41 -1.14 1.15 13.56
C ASP A 41 -0.92 -0.29 13.09
N VAL A 42 0.32 -0.63 12.72
CA VAL A 42 0.64 -1.89 12.05
C VAL A 42 1.19 -2.96 13.01
N GLU A 43 1.77 -2.54 14.13
CA GLU A 43 2.38 -3.43 15.12
C GLU A 43 1.45 -4.57 15.61
N PRO A 44 0.15 -4.33 15.87
CA PRO A 44 -0.77 -5.39 16.30
C PRO A 44 -0.95 -6.52 15.27
N PHE A 45 -0.57 -6.31 14.01
CA PHE A 45 -0.80 -7.23 12.89
C PHE A 45 0.47 -7.96 12.42
N ARG A 46 1.57 -7.90 13.19
CA ARG A 46 2.85 -8.56 12.87
C ARG A 46 2.71 -10.05 12.53
N SER A 47 1.74 -10.75 13.14
CA SER A 47 1.47 -12.16 12.85
C SER A 47 1.01 -12.44 11.42
N ASP A 48 0.45 -11.43 10.74
CA ASP A 48 -0.03 -11.55 9.36
C ASP A 48 1.07 -11.16 8.36
N PHE A 49 2.23 -10.71 8.83
CA PHE A 49 3.31 -10.30 7.94
C PHE A 49 3.98 -11.51 7.30
N VAL A 50 4.48 -11.32 6.08
CA VAL A 50 5.33 -12.32 5.44
C VAL A 50 6.63 -12.47 6.23
N ALA A 51 7.07 -13.71 6.46
CA ALA A 51 8.25 -14.01 7.25
C ALA A 51 9.53 -13.40 6.65
N GLU A 52 9.64 -13.45 5.32
CA GLU A 52 10.77 -12.91 4.56
C GLU A 52 10.26 -11.82 3.61
N PRO A 53 10.17 -10.56 4.07
CA PRO A 53 9.64 -9.48 3.25
C PRO A 53 10.58 -9.17 2.09
N ARG A 54 10.03 -9.16 0.88
CA ARG A 54 10.77 -8.78 -0.33
C ARG A 54 11.27 -7.34 -0.17
N CYS A 55 12.55 -7.13 -0.40
CA CYS A 55 13.15 -5.80 -0.49
C CYS A 55 13.18 -5.30 -1.95
N VAL A 56 12.84 -4.03 -2.16
CA VAL A 56 12.88 -3.36 -3.46
C VAL A 56 13.62 -2.04 -3.32
N GLU A 57 14.72 -1.91 -4.06
CA GLU A 57 15.49 -0.67 -4.15
C GLU A 57 14.69 0.42 -4.89
N LEU A 58 14.70 1.62 -4.32
CA LEU A 58 14.16 2.81 -4.97
C LEU A 58 15.14 3.33 -6.01
N THR A 59 14.61 3.91 -7.09
CA THR A 59 15.44 4.56 -8.12
C THR A 59 16.02 5.90 -7.63
N GLN A 60 15.41 6.50 -6.62
CA GLN A 60 15.86 7.75 -5.99
C GLN A 60 15.64 7.64 -4.48
N PRO A 61 16.61 8.02 -3.64
CA PRO A 61 16.44 8.02 -2.19
C PRO A 61 15.29 8.94 -1.76
N ALA A 62 14.51 8.47 -0.78
CA ALA A 62 13.46 9.20 -0.10
C ALA A 62 13.76 9.26 1.41
N THR A 63 14.90 9.87 1.76
CA THR A 63 15.46 9.92 3.12
C THR A 63 14.49 10.50 4.15
N GLU A 64 13.69 11.50 3.76
CA GLU A 64 12.65 12.12 4.62
C GLU A 64 11.55 11.14 5.07
N LEU A 65 11.46 9.98 4.42
CA LEU A 65 10.46 8.95 4.67
C LEU A 65 11.06 7.67 5.22
N ALA A 66 12.34 7.71 5.65
CA ALA A 66 12.98 6.60 6.31
C ALA A 66 12.10 6.06 7.45
N ASN A 67 12.02 4.73 7.55
CA ASN A 67 11.21 3.99 8.52
C ASN A 67 9.68 4.18 8.42
N CYS A 68 9.17 5.01 7.49
CA CYS A 68 7.74 5.24 7.35
C CYS A 68 7.03 4.01 6.77
N TRP A 69 5.81 3.78 7.25
CA TRP A 69 4.91 2.73 6.78
C TRP A 69 3.90 3.29 5.78
N PHE A 70 3.56 2.48 4.78
CA PHE A 70 2.55 2.83 3.79
C PHE A 70 1.68 1.63 3.45
N LEU A 71 0.37 1.86 3.36
CA LEU A 71 -0.55 0.98 2.66
C LEU A 71 -0.85 1.58 1.28
N VAL A 72 -0.54 0.86 0.23
CA VAL A 72 -0.61 1.38 -1.14
C VAL A 72 -1.42 0.45 -2.04
N THR A 73 -2.06 1.01 -3.07
CA THR A 73 -2.66 0.20 -4.15
C THR A 73 -1.58 -0.40 -5.03
N GLY A 74 -1.71 -1.68 -5.39
CA GLY A 74 -0.79 -2.36 -6.29
C GLY A 74 -0.84 -1.79 -7.71
N SER A 75 0.29 -1.81 -8.41
CA SER A 75 0.36 -1.36 -9.80
C SER A 75 -0.49 -2.22 -10.74
N GLY A 76 -1.17 -1.58 -11.69
CA GLY A 76 -2.08 -2.26 -12.63
C GLY A 76 -3.33 -2.84 -11.97
N LYS A 77 -3.56 -2.58 -10.67
CA LYS A 77 -4.75 -3.04 -9.94
C LYS A 77 -5.91 -2.08 -10.13
N PHE A 78 -7.10 -2.63 -9.99
CA PHE A 78 -8.34 -1.95 -10.30
C PHE A 78 -9.01 -1.61 -8.97
N PHE A 79 -9.42 -0.36 -8.78
CA PHE A 79 -10.08 0.07 -7.53
C PHE A 79 -11.32 -0.77 -7.23
N ARG A 80 -12.08 -1.13 -8.28
CA ARG A 80 -13.21 -2.06 -8.20
C ARG A 80 -12.91 -3.35 -7.43
N ASN A 81 -11.69 -3.88 -7.56
CA ASN A 81 -11.32 -5.19 -7.02
C ASN A 81 -10.78 -5.11 -5.59
N VAL A 82 -10.48 -3.91 -5.07
CA VAL A 82 -9.95 -3.74 -3.72
C VAL A 82 -10.92 -4.29 -2.68
N GLN A 83 -12.22 -4.00 -2.79
CA GLN A 83 -13.25 -4.56 -1.89
C GLN A 83 -13.41 -6.09 -1.99
N LEU A 84 -13.08 -6.68 -3.15
CA LEU A 84 -13.27 -8.12 -3.40
C LEU A 84 -12.09 -8.94 -2.88
N ALA A 85 -10.88 -8.42 -3.02
CA ALA A 85 -9.66 -9.09 -2.60
C ALA A 85 -8.59 -8.07 -2.15
N PRO A 86 -8.71 -7.48 -0.95
CA PRO A 86 -7.79 -6.45 -0.46
C PRO A 86 -6.33 -6.92 -0.51
N GLN A 87 -6.05 -8.16 -0.10
CA GLN A 87 -4.73 -8.78 -0.10
C GLN A 87 -4.10 -8.95 -1.50
N GLU A 88 -4.90 -8.90 -2.58
CA GLU A 88 -4.41 -8.99 -3.96
C GLU A 88 -4.24 -7.63 -4.63
N ASN A 89 -4.79 -6.57 -4.03
CA ASN A 89 -4.87 -5.23 -4.62
C ASN A 89 -4.17 -4.16 -3.77
N LEU A 90 -3.90 -4.44 -2.49
CA LEU A 90 -3.20 -3.56 -1.57
C LEU A 90 -1.88 -4.18 -1.10
N VAL A 91 -0.96 -3.31 -0.71
CA VAL A 91 0.39 -3.67 -0.25
C VAL A 91 0.75 -2.85 0.97
N LEU A 92 1.08 -3.52 2.07
CA LEU A 92 1.72 -2.87 3.21
C LEU A 92 3.23 -2.93 3.02
N LEU A 93 3.89 -1.77 3.06
CA LEU A 93 5.33 -1.65 2.93
C LEU A 93 5.93 -0.71 3.96
N GLN A 94 7.20 -0.89 4.26
CA GLN A 94 7.99 0.00 5.12
C GLN A 94 9.27 0.41 4.39
N LEU A 95 9.59 1.70 4.38
CA LEU A 95 10.91 2.15 3.92
C LEU A 95 11.98 1.76 4.93
N ASN A 96 13.17 1.43 4.42
CA ASN A 96 14.32 1.15 5.27
C ASN A 96 14.84 2.42 5.98
N HIS A 97 15.80 2.24 6.87
CA HIS A 97 16.31 3.29 7.77
C HIS A 97 16.98 4.47 7.07
N ASN A 98 17.40 4.33 5.81
CA ASN A 98 18.05 5.37 5.01
C ASN A 98 17.19 5.81 3.82
N GLY A 99 15.95 5.30 3.70
CA GLY A 99 15.02 5.65 2.64
C GLY A 99 15.50 5.30 1.22
N THR A 100 16.38 4.31 1.05
CA THR A 100 16.86 3.86 -0.27
C THR A 100 16.08 2.68 -0.82
N ALA A 101 15.35 1.95 0.03
CA ALA A 101 14.59 0.77 -0.35
C ALA A 101 13.34 0.63 0.52
N TYR A 102 12.42 -0.25 0.12
CA TYR A 102 11.29 -0.64 0.96
C TYR A 102 11.12 -2.16 1.04
N HIS A 103 10.55 -2.61 2.15
CA HIS A 103 10.20 -3.99 2.44
C HIS A 103 8.69 -4.16 2.34
N ILE A 104 8.25 -5.20 1.64
CA ILE A 104 6.83 -5.54 1.50
C ILE A 104 6.46 -6.53 2.62
N HIS A 105 5.63 -6.08 3.57
CA HIS A 105 5.29 -6.86 4.76
C HIS A 105 3.96 -7.60 4.64
N TRP A 106 3.01 -7.10 3.84
CA TRP A 106 1.73 -7.79 3.64
C TRP A 106 1.10 -7.47 2.29
N GLY A 107 0.24 -8.38 1.82
CA GLY A 107 -0.42 -8.35 0.53
C GLY A 107 0.43 -9.03 -0.56
N PHE A 108 0.01 -8.88 -1.81
CA PHE A 108 0.84 -9.21 -2.98
C PHE A 108 1.03 -10.70 -3.31
N ARG A 109 -0.08 -11.46 -3.41
CA ARG A 109 -0.05 -12.91 -3.69
C ARG A 109 0.37 -13.33 -5.12
N ARG A 110 0.49 -12.38 -6.07
CA ARG A 110 0.95 -12.62 -7.47
C ARG A 110 1.84 -11.46 -7.92
N GLU A 111 2.81 -11.76 -8.78
CA GLU A 111 3.79 -10.78 -9.31
C GLU A 111 3.09 -9.54 -9.85
N VAL A 112 3.36 -8.41 -9.22
CA VAL A 112 2.94 -7.09 -9.67
C VAL A 112 4.19 -6.20 -9.68
N PHE A 113 4.22 -5.22 -10.58
CA PHE A 113 5.33 -4.29 -10.68
C PHE A 113 5.07 -3.07 -9.81
N LEU A 114 5.51 -3.05 -8.55
CA LEU A 114 5.44 -1.81 -7.77
C LEU A 114 6.39 -0.76 -8.36
N PRO A 115 5.99 0.52 -8.43
CA PRO A 115 6.86 1.56 -8.93
C PRO A 115 8.14 1.61 -8.08
N ARG A 116 9.31 1.58 -8.71
CA ARG A 116 10.58 1.85 -8.01
C ARG A 116 10.81 3.34 -7.78
N ASN A 117 10.03 4.18 -8.43
CA ASN A 117 10.02 5.62 -8.20
C ASN A 117 8.99 5.94 -7.11
N TRP A 118 9.47 6.35 -5.93
CA TRP A 118 8.63 6.75 -4.80
C TRP A 118 7.61 7.83 -5.19
N ARG A 119 7.93 8.75 -6.12
CA ARG A 119 6.98 9.80 -6.55
C ARG A 119 5.72 9.25 -7.21
N LEU A 120 5.77 8.04 -7.77
CA LEU A 120 4.61 7.33 -8.31
C LEU A 120 3.85 6.56 -7.23
N ILE A 121 4.52 6.22 -6.12
CA ILE A 121 3.85 5.71 -4.92
C ILE A 121 3.14 6.89 -4.22
N SER A 122 3.75 8.07 -4.21
CA SER A 122 3.27 9.25 -3.48
C SER A 122 2.51 10.27 -4.31
N SER A 123 2.19 9.97 -5.57
CA SER A 123 1.62 10.95 -6.48
C SER A 123 0.36 11.52 -5.84
N ARG A 124 0.40 12.83 -5.58
CA ARG A 124 -0.52 13.58 -4.72
C ARG A 124 -1.98 13.31 -5.08
N THR A 125 -2.64 12.51 -4.25
CA THR A 125 -4.04 12.70 -3.91
C THR A 125 -4.10 12.75 -2.39
N SER A 126 -3.79 13.92 -1.84
CA SER A 126 -4.26 14.29 -0.50
C SER A 126 -5.77 14.43 -0.58
N CYS A 127 -6.50 13.33 -0.44
CA CYS A 127 -7.90 13.43 -0.01
C CYS A 127 -7.86 13.66 1.49
N VAL A 128 -7.96 14.94 1.85
CA VAL A 128 -8.40 15.39 3.18
C VAL A 128 -9.87 15.04 3.33
#